data_AF-A0A4R4MYY6-F1
#
_entry.id   AF-A0A4R4MYY6-F1
#
_cell.length_a   1.000
_cell.length_b   1.000
_cell.length_c   1.000
_cell.angle_alpha   90.00
_cell.angle_beta   90.00
_cell.angle_gamma   90.00
#
_symmetry.space_group_name_H-M   'P 1'
#
loop_
_entity.id
_entity.type
_entity.pdbx_description
1 polymer ?
#
loop_
_entity_poly.entity_id
_entity_poly.type
_entity_poly.pdbx_seq_one_letter_code
_entity_poly.pdbx_strand_id
1 'polypeptide(L)'
;MITTVALGDGVGAAFTGRAGGASRPPYDSLNLGGAVGDDPAAVLGNRRRAAEALGVDPGRTVFMRQVHGADVAFVTAPETPG
;
A
#
# COMPACT_ATOMS: atom_id res chain seq x y z
N MET A 1 12.96 -2.19 -3.82
CA MET A 1 13.56 -1.17 -2.94
C MET A 1 12.46 -0.26 -2.47
N ILE A 2 12.41 0.06 -1.17
CA ILE A 2 11.55 1.09 -0.62
C ILE A 2 12.45 2.22 -0.14
N THR A 3 12.16 3.44 -0.56
CA THR A 3 12.87 4.64 -0.14
C THR A 3 12.06 5.33 0.94
N THR A 4 12.65 5.56 2.11
CA THR A 4 12.01 6.25 3.24
C THR A 4 12.53 7.67 3.38
N VAL A 5 11.66 8.59 3.79
CA VAL A 5 11.96 10.00 4.04
C VAL A 5 11.45 10.36 5.43
N ALA A 6 12.33 10.88 6.29
CA ALA A 6 11.93 11.43 7.58
C ALA A 6 11.33 12.84 7.39
N LEU A 7 10.14 13.07 7.96
CA LEU A 7 9.44 14.36 7.87
C LEU A 7 9.38 15.11 9.21
N GLY A 8 9.79 14.45 10.30
CA GLY A 8 9.78 14.96 11.66
C GLY A 8 9.57 13.83 12.67
N ASP A 9 9.57 14.17 13.95
CA ASP A 9 9.36 13.19 15.00
C ASP A 9 7.99 12.51 14.86
N GLY A 10 7.99 11.18 14.76
CA GLY A 10 6.78 10.38 14.58
C GLY A 10 6.14 10.45 13.18
N VAL A 11 6.77 11.12 12.20
CA VAL A 11 6.23 11.27 10.84
C VAL A 11 7.24 10.85 9.78
N GLY A 12 6.83 9.94 8.91
CA GLY A 12 7.63 9.48 7.77
C GLY A 12 6.80 9.37 6.49
N ALA A 13 7.50 9.43 5.36
CA ALA A 13 6.96 9.11 4.04
C ALA A 13 7.80 8.02 3.38
N ALA A 14 7.20 7.31 2.42
CA ALA A 14 7.90 6.28 1.69
C ALA A 14 7.43 6.13 0.25
N PHE A 15 8.34 5.68 -0.60
CA PHE A 15 8.09 5.37 -2.00
C PHE A 15 8.52 3.93 -2.29
N THR A 16 7.60 3.11 -2.77
CA THR A 16 7.87 1.71 -3.14
C THR A 16 8.35 1.61 -4.58
N GLY A 17 9.40 0.83 -4.83
CA GLY A 17 9.71 0.25 -6.15
C GLY A 17 8.91 -1.03 -6.41
N ARG A 18 9.15 -1.70 -7.56
CA ARG A 18 8.39 -2.90 -7.98
C ARG A 18 8.94 -4.26 -7.50
N ALA A 19 10.12 -4.30 -6.91
CA ALA A 19 10.77 -5.54 -6.50
C ALA A 19 10.31 -6.03 -5.11
N GLY A 20 10.29 -7.34 -4.90
CA GLY A 20 10.08 -7.98 -3.58
C GLY A 20 8.65 -8.39 -3.27
N GLY A 21 7.76 -8.46 -4.26
CA GLY A 21 6.40 -8.95 -4.08
C GLY A 21 6.13 -10.31 -4.72
N ALA A 22 4.86 -10.70 -4.72
CA ALA A 22 4.37 -12.01 -5.16
C ALA A 22 3.57 -11.98 -6.48
N SER A 23 3.30 -10.79 -7.03
CA SER A 23 2.55 -10.65 -8.28
C SER A 23 3.35 -11.20 -9.46
N ARG A 24 2.62 -11.71 -10.45
CA ARG A 24 3.19 -12.26 -11.69
C ARG A 24 3.05 -11.25 -12.83
N PRO A 25 3.77 -11.43 -13.96
CA PRO A 25 3.56 -10.60 -15.14
C PRO A 25 2.08 -10.53 -15.54
N PRO A 26 1.55 -9.35 -15.90
CA PRO A 26 2.26 -8.09 -16.13
C PRO A 26 2.47 -7.20 -14.88
N TYR A 27 2.16 -7.70 -13.69
CA TYR A 27 2.17 -6.94 -12.42
C TYR A 27 3.39 -7.25 -11.54
N ASP A 28 4.41 -7.90 -12.10
CA ASP A 28 5.57 -8.33 -11.33
C ASP A 28 6.30 -7.13 -10.68
N SER A 29 6.71 -7.18 -9.41
CA SER A 29 6.45 -8.22 -8.39
C SER A 29 5.64 -7.68 -7.21
N LEU A 30 5.80 -6.41 -6.85
CA LEU A 30 5.17 -5.74 -5.70
C LEU A 30 4.05 -4.80 -6.13
N ASN A 31 3.01 -5.32 -6.79
CA ASN A 31 1.83 -4.53 -7.11
C ASN A 31 0.95 -4.32 -5.85
N LEU A 32 0.63 -3.06 -5.55
CA LEU A 32 -0.25 -2.67 -4.43
C LEU A 32 -1.67 -2.28 -4.90
N GLY A 33 -1.89 -2.18 -6.21
CA GLY A 33 -3.16 -1.82 -6.83
C GLY A 33 -4.08 -3.02 -7.00
N GLY A 34 -5.28 -2.95 -6.42
CA GLY A 34 -6.27 -4.04 -6.44
C GLY A 34 -7.29 -3.98 -7.58
N ALA A 35 -7.31 -2.91 -8.38
CA ALA A 35 -8.34 -2.64 -9.39
C ALA A 35 -7.81 -2.71 -10.83
N VAL A 36 -6.77 -3.52 -11.07
CA VAL A 36 -6.05 -3.57 -12.35
C VAL A 36 -6.05 -4.96 -13.01
N GLY A 37 -6.67 -5.97 -12.39
CA GLY A 37 -6.74 -7.35 -12.91
C GLY A 37 -5.71 -8.33 -12.34
N ASP A 38 -4.92 -7.92 -11.35
CA ASP A 38 -3.98 -8.80 -10.64
C ASP A 38 -4.71 -9.74 -9.67
N ASP A 39 -4.03 -10.80 -9.24
CA ASP A 39 -4.53 -11.73 -8.22
C ASP A 39 -4.74 -10.99 -6.88
N PRO A 40 -5.99 -10.94 -6.36
CA PRO A 40 -6.28 -10.27 -5.09
C PRO A 40 -5.45 -10.79 -3.91
N ALA A 41 -5.10 -12.09 -3.89
CA ALA A 41 -4.26 -12.66 -2.84
C ALA A 41 -2.81 -12.17 -2.93
N ALA A 42 -2.28 -12.03 -4.16
CA ALA A 42 -0.97 -11.45 -4.40
C ALA A 42 -0.92 -9.98 -3.96
N VAL A 43 -1.92 -9.18 -4.34
CA VAL A 43 -2.03 -7.76 -3.94
C VAL A 43 -2.12 -7.62 -2.42
N LEU A 44 -2.96 -8.42 -1.75
CA LEU A 44 -3.07 -8.41 -0.29
C LEU A 44 -1.74 -8.77 0.38
N GLY A 45 -1.06 -9.79 -0.13
CA GLY A 45 0.27 -10.18 0.34
C GLY A 45 1.32 -9.09 0.13
N ASN A 46 1.27 -8.35 -0.99
CA ASN A 46 2.19 -7.25 -1.27
C ASN A 46 1.94 -6.05 -0.35
N ARG A 47 0.67 -5.73 -0.07
CA ARG A 47 0.31 -4.68 0.90
C ARG A 47 0.84 -4.99 2.30
N ARG A 48 0.71 -6.25 2.75
CA ARG A 48 1.30 -6.71 4.03
C ARG A 48 2.81 -6.54 4.04
N ARG A 49 3.52 -7.03 3.01
CA ARG A 49 4.98 -6.88 2.88
C ARG A 49 5.43 -5.42 2.89
N ALA A 50 4.72 -4.54 2.20
CA ALA A 50 5.04 -3.11 2.18
C ALA A 50 4.86 -2.47 3.57
N ALA A 51 3.76 -2.79 4.27
CA ALA A 51 3.53 -2.30 5.64
C ALA A 51 4.59 -2.81 6.63
N GLU A 52 4.91 -4.10 6.59
CA GLU A 52 5.95 -4.71 7.42
C GLU A 52 7.32 -4.07 7.16
N ALA A 53 7.69 -3.85 5.89
CA ALA A 53 8.96 -3.21 5.52
C ALA A 53 9.05 -1.73 5.97
N LEU A 54 7.92 -1.08 6.19
CA LEU A 54 7.83 0.27 6.73
C LEU A 54 7.68 0.31 8.26
N GLY A 55 7.61 -0.85 8.92
CA GLY A 55 7.40 -0.95 10.36
C GLY A 55 6.01 -0.49 10.81
N VAL A 56 5.01 -0.51 9.91
CA VAL A 56 3.63 -0.15 10.23
C VAL A 56 2.73 -1.39 10.29
N ASP A 57 1.72 -1.36 11.15
CA ASP A 57 0.75 -2.44 11.25
C ASP A 57 -0.08 -2.52 9.96
N PRO A 58 -0.07 -3.65 9.22
CA PRO A 58 -0.90 -3.84 8.04
C PRO A 58 -2.40 -3.66 8.34
N GLY A 59 -2.86 -4.02 9.54
CA GLY A 59 -4.25 -3.85 9.98
C GLY A 59 -4.63 -2.39 10.26
N ARG A 60 -3.64 -1.49 10.36
CA ARG A 60 -3.85 -0.04 10.51
C ARG A 60 -3.59 0.75 9.23
N THR A 61 -3.25 0.09 8.13
CA THR A 61 -2.98 0.72 6.85
C THR A 61 -4.29 0.92 6.08
N VAL A 62 -4.61 2.15 5.71
CA VAL A 62 -5.81 2.50 4.95
C VAL A 62 -5.45 2.82 3.51
N PHE A 63 -6.14 2.18 2.57
CA PHE A 63 -6.00 2.43 1.14
C PHE A 63 -7.25 3.15 0.62
N MET A 64 -7.06 4.17 -0.22
CA MET A 64 -8.17 4.90 -0.83
C MET A 64 -8.56 4.30 -2.19
N ARG A 65 -9.83 4.47 -2.56
CA ARG A 65 -10.30 4.26 -3.93
C ARG A 65 -10.10 5.55 -4.73
N GLN A 66 -9.07 5.56 -5.58
CA GLN A 66 -8.75 6.71 -6.42
C GLN A 66 -9.71 6.79 -7.60
N VAL A 67 -10.48 7.88 -7.71
CA VAL A 67 -11.45 8.12 -8.80
C VAL A 67 -11.05 9.27 -9.72
N HIS A 68 -9.80 9.73 -9.64
CA HIS A 68 -9.28 10.91 -10.37
C HIS A 68 -10.07 12.21 -10.08
N GLY A 69 -10.66 12.32 -8.88
CA GLY A 69 -11.28 13.54 -8.37
C GLY A 69 -10.34 14.33 -7.45
N ALA A 70 -10.90 15.32 -6.75
CA ALA A 70 -10.18 16.19 -5.81
C ALA A 70 -10.75 16.14 -4.38
N ASP A 71 -11.64 15.18 -4.09
CA ASP A 71 -12.24 15.02 -2.77
C ASP A 71 -11.22 14.54 -1.74
N VAL A 72 -11.39 15.00 -0.49
CA VAL A 72 -10.56 14.63 0.65
C VAL A 72 -11.40 13.87 1.67
N ALA A 73 -10.92 12.71 2.10
CA ALA A 73 -11.51 11.93 3.18
C ALA A 73 -10.66 12.04 4.45
N PHE A 74 -11.30 12.27 5.59
CA PHE A 74 -10.65 12.26 6.90
C PHE A 74 -10.65 10.84 7.46
N VAL A 75 -9.47 10.31 7.79
CA VAL A 75 -9.31 8.96 8.34
C VAL A 75 -8.98 9.05 9.83
N THR A 76 -9.85 8.50 10.68
CA THR A 76 -9.65 8.45 12.14
C THR A 76 -9.40 7.04 12.65
N ALA A 77 -9.80 6.02 11.90
CA ALA A 77 -9.57 4.61 12.19
C ALA A 77 -9.50 3.79 10.88
N PRO A 78 -8.92 2.57 10.91
CA PRO A 78 -9.03 1.65 9.80
C PRO A 78 -10.49 1.26 9.58
N GLU A 79 -10.95 1.30 8.34
CA GLU A 79 -12.29 0.82 7.99
C GLU A 79 -12.30 -0.71 7.99
N THR A 80 -13.38 -1.32 8.50
CA THR A 80 -13.65 -2.74 8.28
C THR A 80 -13.95 -2.93 6.80
N PRO A 81 -13.30 -3.86 6.08
CA PRO A 81 -13.67 -4.16 4.70
C PRO A 81 -15.15 -4.58 4.65
N GLY A 82 -15.93 -3.92 3.79
CA GLY A 82 -17.26 -4.37 3.37
C GLY A 82 -17.18 -5.46 2.31
#